data_AF-I3TV28-F1
#
_entry.id   AF-I3TV28-F1
#
_cell.length_a   1.000
_cell.length_b   1.000
_cell.length_c   1.000
_cell.angle_alpha   90.00
_cell.angle_beta   90.00
_cell.angle_gamma   90.00
#
_symmetry.space_group_name_H-M   'P 1'
#
loop_
_entity.id
_entity.type
_entity.pdbx_description
1 polymer ?
#
loop_
_entity_poly.entity_id
_entity_poly.type
_entity_poly.pdbx_seq_one_letter_code
_entity_poly.pdbx_strand_id
1 'polypeptide(L)' 'MADGGTLYIFKDGKMAQESRFGRAVYLNVGASVSTKDGRNIAITSNEVARLGSLLQKEHGG' A
#
# COMPACT_ATOMS: atom_id res chain seq x y z
N MET A 1 -5.17 6.88 -2.34
CA MET A 1 -4.66 6.83 -3.72
C MET A 1 -5.79 7.12 -4.70
N ALA A 2 -5.49 7.55 -5.92
CA ALA A 2 -6.49 7.93 -6.92
C ALA A 2 -7.44 6.76 -7.29
N ASP A 3 -6.94 5.53 -7.19
CA ASP A 3 -7.68 4.28 -7.34
C ASP A 3 -8.55 3.91 -6.12
N GLY A 4 -8.63 4.76 -5.10
CA GLY A 4 -9.37 4.51 -3.87
C GLY A 4 -8.66 3.62 -2.84
N GLY A 5 -7.44 3.15 -3.11
CA GLY A 5 -6.64 2.41 -2.14
C GLY A 5 -5.93 3.30 -1.11
N THR A 6 -5.25 2.66 -0.16
CA THR A 6 -4.45 3.30 0.89
C THR A 6 -2.99 2.86 0.76
N LEU A 7 -2.08 3.83 0.67
CA LEU A 7 -0.63 3.57 0.74
C LEU A 7 -0.19 3.72 2.19
N TYR A 8 0.42 2.67 2.74
CA TYR A 8 1.04 2.67 4.06
C TYR A 8 2.54 2.84 3.93
N ILE A 9 3.12 3.69 4.77
CA ILE A 9 4.57 3.84 4.94
C ILE A 9 4.89 3.37 6.36
N PHE A 10 5.65 2.29 6.47
CA PHE A 10 6.08 1.72 7.74
C PHE A 10 7.16 2.58 8.40
N LYS A 11 7.41 2.35 9.69
CA LYS A 11 8.42 3.08 10.47
C LYS A 11 9.85 2.97 9.90
N ASP A 12 10.13 1.90 9.15
CA ASP A 12 11.39 1.66 8.45
C ASP A 12 11.43 2.30 7.05
N GLY A 13 10.40 3.09 6.68
CA GLY A 13 10.26 3.75 5.38
C GLY A 13 9.74 2.84 4.27
N LYS A 14 9.52 1.56 4.54
CA LYS A 14 9.01 0.62 3.53
C LYS A 14 7.53 0.84 3.26
N MET A 15 7.08 0.44 2.08
CA MET A 15 5.75 0.75 1.55
C MET A 15 4.95 -0.50 1.29
N ALA A 16 3.65 -0.44 1.56
CA ALA A 16 2.67 -1.40 1.08
C ALA A 16 1.36 -0.70 0.75
N GLN A 17 0.60 -1.22 -0.21
CA GLN A 17 -0.70 -0.67 -0.57
C GLN A 17 -1.82 -1.66 -0.28
N GLU A 18 -2.90 -1.15 0.27
CA GLU A 18 -4.19 -1.83 0.36
C GLU A 18 -5.13 -1.28 -0.71
N SER A 19 -5.84 -2.18 -1.38
CA SER A 19 -6.91 -1.82 -2.31
C SER A 19 -8.14 -1.31 -1.57
N ARG A 20 -9.03 -0.61 -2.29
CA ARG A 20 -10.35 -0.20 -1.78
C ARG A 20 -11.22 -1.35 -1.25
N PHE A 21 -10.84 -2.60 -1.50
CA PHE A 21 -11.57 -3.81 -1.11
C PHE A 21 -10.94 -4.52 0.11
N GLY A 22 -10.00 -3.89 0.81
CA GLY A 22 -9.41 -4.47 2.02
C GLY A 22 -8.33 -5.52 1.76
N ARG A 23 -7.71 -5.51 0.58
CA ARG A 23 -6.68 -6.50 0.19
C ARG A 23 -5.35 -5.83 -0.10
N ALA A 24 -4.26 -6.39 0.41
CA ALA A 24 -2.91 -6.00 0.04
C ALA A 24 -2.68 -6.20 -1.46
N VAL A 25 -2.10 -5.20 -2.13
CA VAL A 25 -1.82 -5.22 -3.58
C VAL A 25 -0.34 -4.98 -3.84
N TYR A 26 0.13 -5.54 -4.96
CA TYR A 26 1.52 -5.43 -5.39
C TYR A 26 1.84 -3.99 -5.79
N LEU A 27 2.93 -3.46 -5.23
CA LEU A 27 3.53 -2.20 -5.64
C LEU A 27 4.68 -2.44 -6.63
N ASN A 28 4.64 -1.75 -7.77
CA ASN A 28 5.73 -1.80 -8.75
C ASN A 28 6.86 -0.84 -8.35
N VAL A 29 7.98 -1.38 -7.86
CA VAL A 29 9.15 -0.58 -7.46
C VAL A 29 9.78 0.12 -8.67
N GLY A 30 10.06 1.41 -8.53
CA GLY A 30 10.52 2.27 -9.62
C GLY A 30 9.39 2.94 -10.41
N ALA A 31 8.14 2.53 -10.20
CA ALA A 31 6.98 3.26 -10.70
C ALA A 31 6.59 4.41 -9.75
N SER A 32 5.56 5.16 -10.14
CA SER A 32 4.90 6.15 -9.29
C SER A 32 3.42 5.89 -9.21
N VAL A 33 2.80 6.26 -8.10
CA VAL A 33 1.35 6.17 -7.91
C VAL A 33 0.76 7.54 -7.60
N SER A 34 -0.45 7.79 -8.09
CA SER A 34 -1.13 9.08 -7.88
C SER A 34 -2.01 9.08 -6.63
N THR A 35 -1.95 10.18 -5.90
CA THR A 35 -2.83 10.48 -4.76
C THR A 35 -4.11 11.16 -5.23
N LYS A 36 -5.10 11.28 -4.33
CA LYS A 36 -6.39 11.93 -4.66
C LYS A 36 -6.23 13.43 -4.93
N ASP A 37 -5.22 14.07 -4.33
CA ASP A 37 -4.84 15.47 -4.55
C ASP A 37 -3.89 15.67 -5.74
N GLY A 38 -3.70 14.64 -6.59
CA GLY A 38 -2.94 14.74 -7.84
C GLY A 38 -1.41 14.71 -7.68
N ARG A 39 -0.90 14.40 -6.48
CA ARG A 39 0.55 14.21 -6.26
C ARG A 39 0.96 12.81 -6.70
N ASN A 40 2.20 12.68 -7.17
CA ASN A 40 2.79 11.39 -7.48
C ASN A 40 3.77 10.97 -6.38
N ILE A 41 3.63 9.74 -5.88
CA ILE A 41 4.52 9.14 -4.91
C ILE A 41 5.37 8.09 -5.63
N ALA A 42 6.70 8.24 -5.58
CA ALA A 42 7.63 7.25 -6.08
C ALA A 42 7.61 5.99 -5.19
N ILE A 43 7.50 4.83 -5.81
CA ILE A 43 7.49 3.55 -5.11
C ILE A 43 8.91 3.02 -4.99
N THR A 44 9.37 2.84 -3.75
CA THR A 44 10.73 2.39 -3.43
C THR A 44 10.79 0.98 -2.85
N SER A 45 9.65 0.43 -2.43
CA SER A 45 9.56 -0.89 -1.79
C SER A 45 8.16 -1.48 -1.92
N ASN A 46 8.03 -2.77 -1.62
CA ASN A 46 6.79 -3.52 -1.79
C ASN A 46 6.63 -4.59 -0.69
N GLU A 47 5.96 -4.24 0.40
CA GLU A 47 5.78 -5.07 1.58
C GLU A 47 4.39 -5.76 1.60
N VAL A 48 3.98 -6.31 0.46
CA VAL A 48 2.65 -6.93 0.28
C VAL A 48 2.39 -8.07 1.27
N ALA A 49 3.39 -8.90 1.56
CA ALA A 49 3.28 -10.01 2.51
C ALA A 49 3.07 -9.52 3.94
N ARG A 50 3.86 -8.52 4.37
CA ARG A 50 3.76 -7.90 5.69
C ARG A 50 2.38 -7.29 5.89
N LEU A 51 1.88 -6.52 4.91
CA LEU A 51 0.55 -5.94 4.97
C LEU A 51 -0.54 -7.02 4.96
N GLY A 52 -0.41 -8.06 4.14
CA GLY A 52 -1.35 -9.18 4.12
C GLY A 52 -1.50 -9.87 5.49
N SER A 53 -0.38 -10.11 6.19
CA SER A 53 -0.41 -10.65 7.55
C SER A 53 -1.05 -9.71 8.57
N LEU A 54 -0.91 -8.39 8.41
CA LEU A 54 -1.57 -7.40 9.28
C LEU A 54 -3.08 -7.38 9.05
N LEU A 55 -3.52 -7.31 7.78
CA LEU A 55 -4.94 -7.31 7.44
C LEU A 55 -5.65 -8.59 7.90
N GLN A 56 -4.98 -9.76 7.82
CA GLN A 56 -5.55 -10.99 8.37
C GLN A 56 -5.72 -10.96 9.88
N LYS A 57 -4.78 -10.36 10.62
CA LYS A 57 -4.89 -10.21 12.08
C LYS A 57 -6.03 -9.28 12.48
N GLU A 58 -6.19 -8.17 11.75
CA GLU A 58 -7.26 -7.20 12.01
C GLU A 58 -8.65 -7.73 11.65
N HIS A 59 -8.77 -8.54 10.58
CA HIS A 59 -10.06 -9.09 10.13
C HIS A 59 -10.40 -10.47 10.70
N GLY A 60 -9.44 -11.17 11.31
CA GLY A 60 -9.58 -12.54 11.81
C GLY A 60 -9.86 -12.68 13.31
N GLY A 61 -10.34 -11.61 13.96
CA GLY A 61 -10.77 -11.62 15.36
C GLY A 61 -12.12 -12.30 15.56
#